data_AF-A0A4R2KMW6-F1
#
_entry.id   AF-A0A4R2KMW6-F1
#
_cell.length_a   1.000
_cell.length_b   1.000
_cell.length_c   1.000
_cell.angle_alpha   90.00
_cell.angle_beta   90.00
_cell.angle_gamma   90.00
#
_symmetry.space_group_name_H-M   'P 1'
#
loop_
_entity.id
_entity.type
_entity.pdbx_description
1 polymer ?
#
loop_
_entity_poly.entity_id
_entity_poly.type
_entity_poly.pdbx_seq_one_letter_code
_entity_poly.pdbx_strand_id
1 'polypeptide(L)'
;MFRKLFLVVVGVFLLSTPVLAQKAGVGAWENPRYTMIQWIEETPGLGWYYNWRTDQIWSRQRHRRDVEFVPMIHGAKDVDKPIQSDRRVTTLLGFNEPDGYGGSHQAGMSVEQAVALWPRLEARGLRLGSPATSRDQTLGPKSWQGRFMAEAERRGLRVDFMAVHYYSTNGSVDEFRRWLTQVYREYRRPIWVTELAYIDWNRPRGASYEQNAAFAEGAMRMMERLPFVERYAWFSANPYPWKGQAPEINLVDNDLAPTLVGRVYERTMATFAGVTIASAE
;
A
#
# COMPACT_ATOMS: atom_id res chain seq x y z
N MET A 1 -0.47 -68.49 -22.48
CA MET A 1 -1.27 -67.35 -22.98
C MET A 1 -1.29 -66.27 -21.90
N PHE A 2 -0.23 -65.46 -21.81
CA PHE A 2 -0.05 -64.43 -20.78
C PHE A 2 -0.51 -63.08 -21.32
N ARG A 3 -1.63 -62.54 -20.81
CA ARG A 3 -2.09 -61.18 -21.09
C ARG A 3 -1.36 -60.21 -20.16
N LYS A 4 -0.50 -59.36 -20.71
CA LYS A 4 0.10 -58.21 -20.00
C LYS A 4 -0.98 -57.14 -19.79
N LEU A 5 -1.25 -56.80 -18.54
CA LEU A 5 -2.11 -55.68 -18.15
C LEU A 5 -1.26 -54.41 -18.17
N PHE A 6 -1.57 -53.47 -19.07
CA PHE A 6 -0.98 -52.13 -19.09
C PHE A 6 -1.71 -51.28 -18.05
N LEU A 7 -1.04 -50.87 -16.98
CA LEU A 7 -1.55 -49.89 -16.03
C LEU A 7 -1.19 -48.49 -16.56
N VAL A 8 -2.18 -47.74 -17.04
CA VAL A 8 -2.02 -46.32 -17.37
C VAL A 8 -2.17 -45.53 -16.08
N VAL A 9 -1.07 -45.02 -15.54
CA VAL A 9 -1.08 -44.06 -14.44
C VAL A 9 -1.39 -42.69 -15.03
N VAL A 10 -2.64 -42.24 -14.90
CA VAL A 10 -3.03 -40.85 -15.16
C VAL A 10 -2.59 -40.02 -13.96
N GLY A 11 -1.46 -39.34 -14.08
CA GLY A 11 -1.02 -38.36 -13.10
C GLY A 11 -1.94 -37.13 -13.14
N VAL A 12 -2.73 -36.93 -12.08
CA VAL A 12 -3.44 -35.67 -11.86
C VAL A 12 -2.42 -34.62 -11.44
N PHE A 13 -1.99 -33.79 -12.38
CA PHE A 13 -1.29 -32.55 -12.06
C PHE A 13 -2.31 -31.57 -11.49
N LEU A 14 -2.35 -31.44 -10.16
CA LEU A 14 -2.99 -30.30 -9.51
C LEU A 14 -2.15 -29.06 -9.84
N LEU A 15 -2.51 -28.36 -10.92
CA LEU A 15 -2.07 -27.00 -11.16
C LEU A 15 -2.69 -26.15 -10.03
N SER A 16 -1.89 -25.86 -9.01
CA SER A 16 -2.24 -24.82 -8.05
C SER A 16 -2.30 -23.51 -8.83
N THR A 17 -3.50 -23.05 -9.18
CA THR A 17 -3.68 -21.68 -9.62
C THR A 17 -3.17 -20.80 -8.49
N PRO A 18 -2.24 -19.86 -8.74
CA PRO A 18 -1.92 -18.89 -7.71
C PRO A 18 -3.24 -18.15 -7.44
N VAL A 19 -3.78 -18.29 -6.24
CA VAL A 19 -4.65 -17.26 -5.68
C VAL A 19 -3.86 -15.98 -5.88
N LEU A 20 -4.31 -15.11 -6.79
CA LEU A 20 -3.66 -13.83 -7.00
C LEU A 20 -3.59 -13.18 -5.63
N ALA A 21 -2.39 -13.06 -5.08
CA ALA A 21 -2.19 -12.48 -3.76
C ALA A 21 -2.84 -11.09 -3.80
N GLN A 22 -3.74 -10.84 -2.86
CA GLN A 22 -4.56 -9.64 -2.87
C GLN A 22 -3.69 -8.41 -2.62
N LYS A 23 -3.25 -7.74 -3.70
CA LYS A 23 -2.32 -6.61 -3.63
C LYS A 23 -2.97 -5.35 -3.09
N ALA A 24 -4.27 -5.20 -3.36
CA ALA A 24 -5.03 -4.00 -3.04
C ALA A 24 -5.22 -3.81 -1.53
N GLY A 25 -4.92 -2.60 -1.08
CA GLY A 25 -5.13 -2.15 0.28
C GLY A 25 -5.54 -0.68 0.32
N VAL A 26 -5.60 -0.11 1.51
CA VAL A 26 -6.04 1.28 1.67
C VAL A 26 -5.37 1.96 2.85
N GLY A 27 -5.07 3.25 2.71
CA GLY A 27 -4.78 4.14 3.84
C GLY A 27 -6.10 4.66 4.42
N ALA A 28 -6.33 4.46 5.71
CA ALA A 28 -7.59 4.84 6.36
C ALA A 28 -7.38 5.25 7.82
N TRP A 29 -8.36 5.94 8.40
CA TRP A 29 -8.40 6.30 9.81
C TRP A 29 -9.83 6.29 10.35
N GLU A 30 -9.98 6.47 11.66
CA GLU A 30 -11.28 6.59 12.31
C GLU A 30 -12.14 7.70 11.68
N ASN A 31 -13.31 7.35 11.13
CA ASN A 31 -14.34 8.35 10.83
C ASN A 31 -15.00 8.85 12.13
N PRO A 32 -15.76 9.96 12.13
CA PRO A 32 -16.33 10.54 13.35
C PRO A 32 -17.19 9.58 14.20
N ARG A 33 -17.79 8.56 13.57
CA ARG A 33 -18.58 7.52 14.26
C ARG A 33 -17.76 6.30 14.72
N TYR A 34 -16.48 6.23 14.39
CA TYR A 34 -15.58 5.10 14.67
C TYR A 34 -16.08 3.77 14.10
N THR A 35 -16.61 3.83 12.88
CA THR A 35 -17.15 2.70 12.11
C THR A 35 -16.29 2.37 10.89
N MET A 36 -15.17 3.07 10.64
CA MET A 36 -14.35 2.85 9.43
C MET A 36 -13.86 1.40 9.29
N ILE A 37 -13.53 0.74 10.40
CA ILE A 37 -13.14 -0.68 10.36
C ILE A 37 -14.26 -1.57 9.81
N GLN A 38 -15.53 -1.21 10.03
CA GLN A 38 -16.65 -1.96 9.46
C GLN A 38 -16.57 -1.96 7.93
N TRP A 39 -16.40 -0.79 7.32
CA TRP A 39 -16.26 -0.69 5.87
C TRP A 39 -15.05 -1.49 5.38
N ILE A 40 -13.87 -1.32 6.00
CA ILE A 40 -12.65 -2.07 5.65
C ILE A 40 -12.90 -3.58 5.65
N GLU A 41 -13.52 -4.10 6.72
CA GLU A 41 -13.75 -5.53 6.89
C GLU A 41 -14.85 -6.08 5.99
N GLU A 42 -15.81 -5.25 5.58
CA GLU A 42 -16.91 -5.62 4.70
C GLU A 42 -16.56 -5.46 3.21
N THR A 43 -15.52 -4.69 2.84
CA THR A 43 -15.09 -4.49 1.45
C THR A 43 -14.50 -5.76 0.85
N PRO A 44 -15.17 -6.41 -0.13
CA PRO A 44 -14.65 -7.63 -0.73
C PRO A 44 -13.38 -7.35 -1.53
N GLY A 45 -12.38 -8.19 -1.31
CA GLY A 45 -11.13 -8.14 -2.04
C GLY A 45 -10.12 -7.08 -1.57
N LEU A 46 -10.40 -6.40 -0.46
CA LEU A 46 -9.41 -5.58 0.25
C LEU A 46 -8.52 -6.49 1.11
N GLY A 47 -7.23 -6.54 0.80
CA GLY A 47 -6.31 -7.49 1.43
C GLY A 47 -5.65 -6.97 2.70
N TRP A 48 -5.44 -5.65 2.76
CA TRP A 48 -4.72 -5.02 3.87
C TRP A 48 -5.09 -3.54 4.02
N TYR A 49 -4.80 -2.98 5.18
CA TYR A 49 -4.88 -1.55 5.43
C TYR A 49 -3.74 -1.08 6.33
N TYR A 50 -3.51 0.22 6.33
CA TYR A 50 -2.66 0.88 7.32
C TYR A 50 -3.26 2.25 7.67
N ASN A 51 -2.78 2.85 8.75
CA ASN A 51 -3.32 4.09 9.31
C ASN A 51 -2.22 5.04 9.80
N TRP A 52 -0.99 4.91 9.28
CA TRP A 52 0.18 5.69 9.70
C TRP A 52 0.57 5.58 11.18
N ARG A 53 0.08 4.56 11.91
CA ARG A 53 0.37 4.37 13.34
C ARG A 53 0.88 2.95 13.64
N THR A 54 1.30 2.75 14.88
CA THR A 54 1.70 1.45 15.44
C THR A 54 0.53 0.64 15.97
N ASP A 55 -0.64 1.27 16.13
CA ASP A 55 -1.87 0.66 16.60
C ASP A 55 -2.93 0.60 15.49
N GLN A 56 -3.71 -0.47 15.46
CA GLN A 56 -4.81 -0.64 14.51
C GLN A 56 -5.93 0.42 14.69
N ILE A 57 -6.77 0.59 13.67
CA ILE A 57 -7.96 1.47 13.76
C ILE A 57 -8.88 1.00 14.88
N TRP A 58 -9.24 1.93 15.76
CA TRP A 58 -10.15 1.69 16.88
C TRP A 58 -11.63 1.75 16.46
N SER A 59 -12.47 0.97 17.13
CA SER A 59 -13.93 1.04 17.02
C SER A 59 -14.57 0.94 18.39
N ARG A 60 -15.75 1.55 18.54
CA ARG A 60 -16.60 1.42 19.74
C ARG A 60 -17.13 0.00 19.94
N GLN A 61 -17.33 -0.70 18.83
CA GLN A 61 -17.85 -2.06 18.82
C GLN A 61 -16.74 -3.04 18.48
N ARG A 62 -16.90 -4.29 18.92
CA ARG A 62 -16.02 -5.36 18.49
C ARG A 62 -16.38 -5.74 17.05
N HIS A 63 -15.41 -5.66 16.15
CA HIS A 63 -15.53 -6.15 14.78
C HIS A 63 -14.61 -7.36 14.57
N ARG A 64 -14.87 -8.12 13.51
CA ARG A 64 -13.87 -9.05 12.98
C ARG A 64 -12.63 -8.25 12.55
N ARG A 65 -11.49 -8.93 12.46
CA ARG A 65 -10.21 -8.33 12.05
C ARG A 65 -9.54 -9.18 10.98
N ASP A 66 -10.25 -9.44 9.88
CA ASP A 66 -9.80 -10.34 8.82
C ASP A 66 -8.86 -9.67 7.83
N VAL A 67 -9.05 -8.39 7.56
CA VAL A 67 -8.18 -7.61 6.68
C VAL A 67 -6.86 -7.32 7.42
N GLU A 68 -5.71 -7.56 6.76
CA GLU A 68 -4.41 -7.43 7.41
C GLU A 68 -4.11 -5.97 7.79
N PHE A 69 -3.90 -5.72 9.08
CA PHE A 69 -3.32 -4.47 9.55
C PHE A 69 -1.80 -4.48 9.38
N VAL A 70 -1.26 -3.48 8.68
CA VAL A 70 0.18 -3.25 8.57
C VAL A 70 0.57 -2.01 9.40
N PRO A 71 1.28 -2.18 10.53
CA PRO A 71 1.73 -1.05 11.34
C PRO A 71 2.82 -0.22 10.63
N MET A 72 2.94 1.03 11.06
CA MET A 72 3.97 1.96 10.60
C MET A 72 4.70 2.62 11.79
N ILE A 73 6.01 2.74 11.69
CA ILE A 73 6.78 3.67 12.52
C ILE A 73 6.84 5.00 11.77
N HIS A 74 5.88 5.89 12.01
CA HIS A 74 5.73 7.12 11.23
C HIS A 74 6.99 8.00 11.30
N GLY A 75 7.50 8.28 12.49
CA GLY A 75 8.72 9.07 12.65
C GLY A 75 9.51 8.72 13.92
N ALA A 76 10.52 9.53 14.22
CA ALA A 76 11.44 9.28 15.34
C ALA A 76 10.73 9.07 16.70
N LYS A 77 9.63 9.79 16.95
CA LYS A 77 8.84 9.70 18.19
C LYS A 77 8.09 8.37 18.35
N ASP A 78 7.95 7.59 17.28
CA ASP A 78 7.15 6.37 17.26
C ASP A 78 8.00 5.10 17.37
N VAL A 79 9.33 5.21 17.26
CA VAL A 79 10.28 4.07 17.22
C VAL A 79 10.12 3.13 18.41
N ASP A 80 9.79 3.68 19.58
CA ASP A 80 9.63 2.93 20.83
C ASP A 80 8.20 2.56 21.17
N LYS A 81 7.22 3.01 20.39
CA LYS A 81 5.84 2.66 20.65
C LYS A 81 5.62 1.16 20.46
N PRO A 82 4.84 0.52 21.34
CA PRO A 82 4.44 -0.87 21.13
C PRO A 82 3.52 -0.96 19.92
N ILE A 83 3.64 -2.04 19.14
CA ILE A 83 2.66 -2.36 18.10
C ILE A 83 1.43 -2.96 18.78
N GLN A 84 0.25 -2.39 18.52
CA GLN A 84 -1.02 -2.83 19.11
C GLN A 84 -1.95 -3.35 18.00
N SER A 85 -2.18 -4.66 17.98
CA SER A 85 -2.99 -5.33 16.97
C SER A 85 -3.69 -6.55 17.58
N ASP A 86 -4.93 -6.80 17.18
CA ASP A 86 -5.69 -7.99 17.59
C ASP A 86 -5.14 -9.27 16.94
N ARG A 87 -4.38 -9.13 15.85
CA ARG A 87 -3.73 -10.22 15.12
C ARG A 87 -2.22 -10.06 15.07
N ARG A 88 -1.53 -11.19 14.88
CA ARG A 88 -0.09 -11.20 14.64
C ARG A 88 0.23 -10.36 13.39
N VAL A 89 1.08 -9.35 13.57
CA VAL A 89 1.64 -8.57 12.46
C VAL A 89 2.85 -9.30 11.86
N THR A 90 3.03 -9.19 10.55
CA THR A 90 4.14 -9.84 9.83
C THR A 90 5.07 -8.85 9.14
N THR A 91 4.55 -7.65 8.86
CA THR A 91 5.21 -6.60 8.08
C THR A 91 5.14 -5.26 8.83
N LEU A 92 6.14 -4.40 8.63
CA LEU A 92 6.27 -3.09 9.22
C LEU A 92 6.63 -2.07 8.13
N LEU A 93 5.90 -0.96 8.08
CA LEU A 93 6.27 0.20 7.27
C LEU A 93 7.22 1.11 8.05
N GLY A 94 8.26 1.61 7.36
CA GLY A 94 9.22 2.57 7.90
C GLY A 94 8.68 3.99 7.97
N PHE A 95 9.59 4.96 8.06
CA PHE A 95 9.26 6.37 8.25
C PHE A 95 8.46 6.97 7.09
N ASN A 96 7.48 7.81 7.41
CA ASN A 96 6.57 8.45 6.47
C ASN A 96 7.08 9.83 6.05
N GLU A 97 7.41 10.00 4.77
CA GLU A 97 7.92 11.24 4.17
C GLU A 97 8.99 11.94 5.04
N PRO A 98 10.09 11.23 5.37
CA PRO A 98 11.17 11.81 6.18
C PRO A 98 11.86 13.00 5.48
N ASP A 99 11.75 13.10 4.16
CA ASP A 99 12.26 14.21 3.36
C ASP A 99 11.42 15.51 3.48
N GLY A 100 10.24 15.42 4.10
CA GLY A 100 9.37 16.55 4.37
C GLY A 100 9.86 17.49 5.48
N TYR A 101 9.07 18.51 5.79
CA TYR A 101 9.41 19.52 6.80
C TYR A 101 8.95 19.17 8.23
N GLY A 102 8.45 17.95 8.43
CA GLY A 102 7.90 17.48 9.71
C GLY A 102 6.46 17.92 9.97
N GLY A 103 5.98 17.73 11.21
CA GLY A 103 4.63 18.10 11.64
C GLY A 103 3.74 16.89 11.94
N SER A 104 2.43 17.03 11.70
CA SER A 104 1.45 15.95 11.88
C SER A 104 1.32 15.01 10.68
N HIS A 105 1.81 15.41 9.51
CA HIS A 105 1.62 14.69 8.24
C HIS A 105 2.87 13.97 7.75
N GLN A 106 4.06 14.47 8.11
CA GLN A 106 5.35 13.98 7.63
C GLN A 106 6.31 13.83 8.80
N ALA A 107 7.25 12.89 8.69
CA ALA A 107 8.21 12.59 9.76
C ALA A 107 9.26 13.68 9.95
N GLY A 108 9.74 14.29 8.86
CA GLY A 108 10.78 15.34 8.88
C GLY A 108 12.06 14.90 9.59
N MET A 109 12.88 14.09 8.91
CA MET A 109 14.07 13.45 9.47
C MET A 109 15.25 13.55 8.50
N SER A 110 16.45 13.75 9.03
CA SER A 110 17.66 13.61 8.21
C SER A 110 17.92 12.13 7.89
N VAL A 111 18.70 11.87 6.84
CA VAL A 111 19.13 10.51 6.49
C VAL A 111 19.94 9.90 7.63
N GLU A 112 20.84 10.67 8.25
CA GLU A 112 21.68 10.24 9.36
C GLU A 112 20.83 9.82 10.57
N GLN A 113 19.78 10.58 10.88
CA GLN A 113 18.86 10.25 11.96
C GLN A 113 18.07 8.98 11.66
N ALA A 114 17.54 8.83 10.44
CA ALA A 114 16.81 7.63 10.03
C ALA A 114 17.70 6.38 10.10
N VAL A 115 18.94 6.48 9.60
CA VAL A 115 19.94 5.40 9.65
C VAL A 115 20.31 5.05 11.09
N ALA A 116 20.45 6.04 11.98
CA ALA A 116 20.76 5.80 13.40
C ALA A 116 19.62 5.07 14.13
N LEU A 117 18.36 5.33 13.75
CA LEU A 117 17.19 4.71 14.36
C LEU A 117 16.80 3.37 13.72
N TRP A 118 17.24 3.11 12.48
CA TRP A 118 16.85 1.93 11.71
C TRP A 118 17.08 0.58 12.41
N PRO A 119 18.19 0.33 13.13
CA PRO A 119 18.39 -0.93 13.84
C PRO A 119 17.28 -1.26 14.85
N ARG A 120 16.60 -0.23 15.40
CA ARG A 120 15.47 -0.42 16.33
C ARG A 120 14.21 -0.92 15.62
N LEU A 121 14.04 -0.57 14.33
CA LEU A 121 12.98 -1.11 13.49
C LEU A 121 13.33 -2.55 13.07
N GLU A 122 14.58 -2.82 12.69
CA GLU A 122 15.04 -4.18 12.35
C GLU A 122 14.86 -5.16 13.50
N ALA A 123 15.15 -4.71 14.74
CA ALA A 123 15.00 -5.50 15.97
C ALA A 123 13.55 -5.94 16.24
N ARG A 124 12.54 -5.37 15.56
CA ARG A 124 11.15 -5.84 15.62
C ARG A 124 10.98 -7.21 14.94
N GLY A 125 11.94 -7.65 14.11
CA GLY A 125 11.91 -8.96 13.46
C GLY A 125 10.80 -9.14 12.41
N LEU A 126 10.16 -8.03 12.01
CA LEU A 126 9.14 -8.00 10.97
C LEU A 126 9.77 -7.77 9.60
N ARG A 127 9.07 -8.17 8.53
CA ARG A 127 9.43 -7.75 7.18
C ARG A 127 9.35 -6.22 7.10
N LEU A 128 10.43 -5.56 6.72
CA LEU A 128 10.60 -4.13 6.93
C LEU A 128 10.67 -3.38 5.60
N GLY A 129 9.69 -2.53 5.35
CA GLY A 129 9.69 -1.63 4.21
C GLY A 129 10.63 -0.45 4.44
N SER A 130 11.22 0.08 3.37
CA SER A 130 11.99 1.31 3.42
C SER A 130 11.17 2.48 4.01
N PRO A 131 11.82 3.59 4.41
CA PRO A 131 11.10 4.86 4.49
C PRO A 131 10.41 5.15 3.15
N ALA A 132 9.25 5.79 3.19
CA ALA A 132 8.51 6.21 2.02
C ALA A 132 8.65 7.72 1.85
N THR A 133 9.54 8.15 0.96
CA THR A 133 9.75 9.57 0.66
C THR A 133 8.68 10.13 -0.27
N SER A 134 8.61 11.46 -0.40
CA SER A 134 7.89 12.08 -1.51
C SER A 134 8.41 11.58 -2.87
N ARG A 135 7.56 11.62 -3.90
CA ARG A 135 7.85 11.10 -5.25
C ARG A 135 9.16 11.63 -5.83
N ASP A 136 9.47 12.92 -5.62
CA ASP A 136 10.65 13.58 -6.17
C ASP A 136 11.93 13.29 -5.36
N GLN A 137 11.80 12.73 -4.15
CA GLN A 137 12.92 12.31 -3.29
C GLN A 137 13.13 10.79 -3.27
N THR A 138 12.46 10.06 -4.17
CA THR A 138 12.53 8.59 -4.25
C THR A 138 13.67 8.10 -5.16
N LEU A 139 14.06 8.83 -6.21
CA LEU A 139 14.99 8.36 -7.23
C LEU A 139 16.28 9.18 -7.29
N GLY A 140 17.39 8.51 -7.55
CA GLY A 140 18.69 9.10 -7.81
C GLY A 140 19.57 9.26 -6.55
N PRO A 141 20.91 9.29 -6.72
CA PRO A 141 21.87 9.20 -5.61
C PRO A 141 21.89 10.43 -4.69
N LYS A 142 21.33 11.56 -5.14
CA LYS A 142 21.21 12.79 -4.34
C LYS A 142 19.89 12.90 -3.60
N SER A 143 18.91 12.06 -3.94
CA SER A 143 17.62 12.05 -3.26
C SER A 143 17.75 11.57 -1.83
N TRP A 144 16.76 11.88 -0.98
CA TRP A 144 16.72 11.35 0.38
C TRP A 144 16.74 9.82 0.38
N GLN A 145 15.90 9.19 -0.44
CA GLN A 145 15.81 7.72 -0.50
C GLN A 145 17.10 7.10 -1.00
N GLY A 146 17.71 7.65 -2.06
CA GLY A 146 18.96 7.16 -2.61
C GLY A 146 20.10 7.21 -1.60
N ARG A 147 20.21 8.30 -0.83
CA ARG A 147 21.21 8.43 0.24
C ARG A 147 20.96 7.46 1.40
N PHE A 148 19.70 7.29 1.82
CA PHE A 148 19.34 6.33 2.85
C PHE A 148 19.67 4.89 2.44
N MET A 149 19.28 4.48 1.23
CA MET A 149 19.55 3.14 0.72
C MET A 149 21.06 2.90 0.57
N ALA A 150 21.83 3.88 0.10
CA ALA A 150 23.29 3.77 0.05
C ALA A 150 23.91 3.55 1.44
N GLU A 151 23.43 4.26 2.47
CA GLU A 151 23.89 4.04 3.84
C GLU A 151 23.41 2.71 4.43
N ALA A 152 22.20 2.26 4.07
CA ALA A 152 21.70 0.95 4.46
C ALA A 152 22.59 -0.17 3.90
N GLU A 153 22.91 -0.14 2.61
CA GLU A 153 23.82 -1.12 2.00
C GLU A 153 25.22 -1.05 2.61
N ARG A 154 25.77 0.16 2.80
CA ARG A 154 27.11 0.37 3.37
C ARG A 154 27.23 -0.19 4.80
N ARG A 155 26.15 -0.14 5.57
CA ARG A 155 26.11 -0.58 6.98
C ARG A 155 25.53 -1.99 7.16
N GLY A 156 25.07 -2.64 6.09
CA GLY A 156 24.39 -3.93 6.15
C GLY A 156 23.03 -3.89 6.84
N LEU A 157 22.32 -2.76 6.78
CA LEU A 157 20.96 -2.61 7.31
C LEU A 157 19.95 -3.30 6.38
N ARG A 158 19.02 -4.06 6.94
CA ARG A 158 17.97 -4.77 6.20
C ARG A 158 16.85 -3.81 5.78
N VAL A 159 16.50 -3.87 4.50
CA VAL A 159 15.32 -3.23 3.90
C VAL A 159 14.68 -4.24 2.95
N ASP A 160 13.56 -4.85 3.31
CA ASP A 160 13.04 -6.00 2.54
C ASP A 160 12.27 -5.62 1.27
N PHE A 161 11.68 -4.43 1.26
CA PHE A 161 10.95 -3.88 0.11
C PHE A 161 11.00 -2.35 0.11
N MET A 162 10.76 -1.74 -1.05
CA MET A 162 10.61 -0.30 -1.17
C MET A 162 9.17 0.09 -0.90
N ALA A 163 8.93 0.93 0.10
CA ALA A 163 7.65 1.64 0.27
C ALA A 163 7.74 2.98 -0.47
N VAL A 164 6.73 3.30 -1.29
CA VAL A 164 6.77 4.49 -2.15
C VAL A 164 5.42 5.21 -2.24
N HIS A 165 5.46 6.53 -2.37
CA HIS A 165 4.29 7.38 -2.59
C HIS A 165 4.26 7.90 -4.02
N TYR A 166 3.09 7.85 -4.66
CA TYR A 166 2.90 8.38 -6.02
C TYR A 166 1.60 9.18 -6.13
N TYR A 167 1.73 10.50 -6.02
CA TYR A 167 0.66 11.43 -6.36
C TYR A 167 0.85 11.92 -7.79
N SER A 168 -0.06 11.51 -8.67
CA SER A 168 -0.08 11.99 -10.06
C SER A 168 -0.65 13.41 -10.10
N THR A 169 -0.05 14.30 -10.89
CA THR A 169 -0.57 15.66 -11.12
C THR A 169 -1.35 15.79 -12.44
N ASN A 170 -1.38 14.73 -13.25
CA ASN A 170 -1.99 14.71 -14.58
C ASN A 170 -2.85 13.46 -14.88
N GLY A 171 -2.97 12.53 -13.94
CA GLY A 171 -3.71 11.27 -14.12
C GLY A 171 -3.03 10.24 -15.04
N SER A 172 -1.75 10.41 -15.36
CA SER A 172 -1.04 9.53 -16.31
C SER A 172 -0.61 8.20 -15.68
N VAL A 173 -1.34 7.12 -15.98
CA VAL A 173 -0.99 5.74 -15.58
C VAL A 173 0.34 5.29 -16.22
N ASP A 174 0.64 5.77 -17.42
CA ASP A 174 1.86 5.43 -18.13
C ASP A 174 3.11 6.06 -17.51
N GLU A 175 3.02 7.30 -17.04
CA GLU A 175 4.07 7.93 -16.25
C GLU A 175 4.30 7.18 -14.95
N PHE A 176 3.21 6.78 -14.29
CA PHE A 176 3.31 6.01 -13.06
C PHE A 176 4.02 4.66 -13.27
N ARG A 177 3.63 3.92 -14.31
CA ARG A 177 4.28 2.65 -14.70
C ARG A 177 5.78 2.83 -14.97
N ARG A 178 6.15 3.87 -15.72
CA ARG A 178 7.56 4.18 -16.03
C ARG A 178 8.34 4.51 -14.77
N TRP A 179 7.73 5.25 -13.84
CA TRP A 179 8.36 5.60 -12.57
C TRP A 179 8.57 4.36 -11.69
N LEU A 180 7.56 3.50 -11.50
CA LEU A 180 7.71 2.24 -10.75
C LEU A 180 8.80 1.34 -11.34
N THR A 181 8.89 1.28 -12.68
CA THR A 181 9.95 0.52 -13.37
C THR A 181 11.34 1.10 -13.07
N GLN A 182 11.47 2.42 -12.94
CA GLN A 182 12.74 3.07 -12.55
C GLN A 182 13.09 2.77 -11.10
N VAL A 183 12.13 2.87 -10.17
CA VAL A 183 12.32 2.51 -8.75
C VAL A 183 12.81 1.06 -8.65
N TYR A 184 12.17 0.13 -9.35
CA TYR A 184 12.58 -1.27 -9.32
C TYR A 184 13.98 -1.49 -9.90
N ARG A 185 14.33 -0.79 -10.98
CA ARG A 185 15.67 -0.87 -11.60
C ARG A 185 16.77 -0.34 -10.69
N GLU A 186 16.50 0.74 -9.96
CA GLU A 186 17.45 1.39 -9.06
C GLU A 186 17.69 0.56 -7.79
N TYR A 187 16.62 0.13 -7.13
CA TYR A 187 16.74 -0.51 -5.80
C TYR A 187 16.69 -2.04 -5.83
N ARG A 188 16.21 -2.66 -6.92
CA ARG A 188 16.16 -4.13 -7.11
C ARG A 188 15.47 -4.88 -5.97
N ARG A 189 14.49 -4.25 -5.34
CA ARG A 189 13.66 -4.79 -4.25
C ARG A 189 12.18 -4.76 -4.67
N PRO A 190 11.33 -5.66 -4.15
CA PRO A 190 9.89 -5.56 -4.35
C PRO A 190 9.35 -4.20 -3.91
N ILE A 191 8.24 -3.77 -4.52
CA ILE A 191 7.65 -2.45 -4.28
C ILE A 191 6.27 -2.58 -3.66
N TRP A 192 6.05 -1.78 -2.61
CA TRP A 192 4.74 -1.46 -2.07
C TRP A 192 4.44 0.01 -2.36
N VAL A 193 3.36 0.27 -3.08
CA VAL A 193 2.88 1.65 -3.31
C VAL A 193 1.96 1.99 -2.14
N THR A 194 2.49 2.60 -1.09
CA THR A 194 1.75 2.83 0.15
C THR A 194 0.78 4.00 0.06
N GLU A 195 1.01 4.94 -0.86
CA GLU A 195 0.07 6.01 -1.18
C GLU A 195 0.01 6.26 -2.68
N LEU A 196 -1.19 6.31 -3.25
CA LEU A 196 -1.43 6.83 -4.60
C LEU A 196 -2.78 7.52 -4.73
N ALA A 197 -2.81 8.59 -5.52
CA ALA A 197 -4.02 9.29 -5.99
C ALA A 197 -3.72 10.18 -7.19
N TYR A 198 -4.76 10.65 -7.90
CA TYR A 198 -4.64 11.78 -8.82
C TYR A 198 -4.94 13.07 -8.05
N ILE A 199 -3.88 13.74 -7.61
CA ILE A 199 -3.93 15.00 -6.88
C ILE A 199 -2.67 15.84 -7.11
N ASP A 200 -2.89 17.12 -7.41
CA ASP A 200 -1.88 18.17 -7.25
C ASP A 200 -2.12 18.85 -5.90
N TRP A 201 -1.20 18.70 -4.95
CA TRP A 201 -1.32 19.28 -3.60
C TRP A 201 -1.32 20.82 -3.57
N ASN A 202 -0.90 21.48 -4.67
CA ASN A 202 -1.04 22.92 -4.86
C ASN A 202 -2.41 23.31 -5.44
N ARG A 203 -3.11 22.35 -6.05
CA ARG A 203 -4.44 22.51 -6.64
C ARG A 203 -5.33 21.33 -6.23
N PRO A 204 -5.67 21.18 -4.93
CA PRO A 204 -6.31 19.96 -4.40
C PRO A 204 -7.70 19.66 -5.01
N ARG A 205 -8.35 20.64 -5.64
CA ARG A 205 -9.60 20.47 -6.41
C ARG A 205 -9.42 20.40 -7.92
N GLY A 206 -8.18 20.22 -8.38
CA GLY A 206 -7.83 20.19 -9.80
C GLY A 206 -8.28 18.92 -10.53
N ALA A 207 -8.57 17.85 -9.79
CA ALA A 207 -9.09 16.60 -10.30
C ALA A 207 -10.46 16.29 -9.69
N SER A 208 -11.42 15.87 -10.52
CA SER A 208 -12.75 15.45 -10.05
C SER A 208 -12.77 13.99 -9.59
N TYR A 209 -13.86 13.57 -8.95
CA TYR A 209 -14.11 12.15 -8.65
C TYR A 209 -14.08 11.26 -9.91
N GLU A 210 -14.59 11.71 -11.06
CA GLU A 210 -14.54 10.94 -12.33
C GLU A 210 -13.10 10.71 -12.78
N GLN A 211 -12.27 11.76 -12.71
CA GLN A 211 -10.87 11.68 -13.09
C GLN A 211 -10.07 10.78 -12.13
N ASN A 212 -10.33 10.89 -10.83
CA ASN A 212 -9.72 10.01 -9.83
C ASN A 212 -10.18 8.56 -9.99
N ALA A 213 -11.45 8.32 -10.29
CA ALA A 213 -11.98 6.98 -10.51
C ALA A 213 -11.34 6.32 -11.75
N ALA A 214 -11.20 7.06 -12.84
CA ALA A 214 -10.51 6.58 -14.05
C ALA A 214 -9.02 6.28 -13.77
N PHE A 215 -8.34 7.15 -13.03
CA PHE A 215 -6.95 6.93 -12.64
C PHE A 215 -6.80 5.71 -11.72
N ALA A 216 -7.69 5.56 -10.72
CA ALA A 216 -7.69 4.43 -9.79
C ALA A 216 -7.80 3.10 -10.55
N GLU A 217 -8.80 2.96 -11.43
CA GLU A 217 -8.97 1.74 -12.22
C GLU A 217 -7.75 1.44 -13.09
N GLY A 218 -7.25 2.43 -13.83
CA GLY A 218 -6.09 2.27 -14.70
C GLY A 218 -4.81 1.92 -13.93
N ALA A 219 -4.55 2.58 -12.81
CA ALA A 219 -3.39 2.35 -11.95
C ALA A 219 -3.42 0.96 -11.32
N MET A 220 -4.57 0.54 -10.77
CA MET A 220 -4.75 -0.80 -10.20
C MET A 220 -4.48 -1.89 -11.23
N ARG A 221 -5.15 -1.81 -12.41
CA ARG A 221 -4.95 -2.79 -13.50
C ARG A 221 -3.49 -2.84 -13.97
N MET A 222 -2.80 -1.70 -13.97
CA MET A 222 -1.39 -1.61 -14.31
C MET A 222 -0.52 -2.31 -13.26
N MET A 223 -0.71 -2.02 -11.97
CA MET A 223 0.08 -2.60 -10.87
C MET A 223 -0.15 -4.11 -10.69
N GLU A 224 -1.35 -4.62 -10.96
CA GLU A 224 -1.60 -6.06 -10.95
C GLU A 224 -0.73 -6.80 -11.96
N ARG A 225 -0.44 -6.20 -13.12
CA ARG A 225 0.42 -6.78 -14.16
C ARG A 225 1.92 -6.59 -13.92
N LEU A 226 2.33 -5.84 -12.90
CA LEU A 226 3.73 -5.65 -12.56
C LEU A 226 4.14 -6.67 -11.47
N PRO A 227 4.99 -7.68 -11.79
CA PRO A 227 5.34 -8.73 -10.84
C PRO A 227 6.20 -8.23 -9.67
N PHE A 228 6.90 -7.10 -9.85
CA PHE A 228 7.69 -6.47 -8.78
C PHE A 228 6.87 -5.56 -7.87
N VAL A 229 5.59 -5.30 -8.18
CA VAL A 229 4.67 -4.62 -7.27
C VAL A 229 3.92 -5.68 -6.49
N GLU A 230 4.14 -5.73 -5.18
CA GLU A 230 3.50 -6.70 -4.30
C GLU A 230 2.20 -6.18 -3.70
N ARG A 231 2.14 -4.89 -3.37
CA ARG A 231 0.98 -4.25 -2.74
C ARG A 231 0.82 -2.80 -3.17
N TYR A 232 -0.41 -2.30 -3.11
CA TYR A 232 -0.72 -0.90 -3.32
C TYR A 232 -1.88 -0.44 -2.43
N ALA A 233 -1.85 0.80 -1.96
CA ALA A 233 -2.89 1.37 -1.11
C ALA A 233 -3.35 2.75 -1.58
N TRP A 234 -4.64 2.87 -1.92
CA TRP A 234 -5.23 4.15 -2.32
C TRP A 234 -5.18 5.15 -1.18
N PHE A 235 -4.79 6.40 -1.49
CA PHE A 235 -4.85 7.52 -0.58
C PHE A 235 -6.09 8.38 -0.91
N SER A 236 -7.15 8.33 -0.11
CA SER A 236 -7.36 7.48 1.07
C SER A 236 -8.80 7.02 1.13
N ALA A 237 -9.15 6.12 2.06
CA ALA A 237 -10.55 5.72 2.25
C ALA A 237 -11.44 6.92 2.62
N ASN A 238 -10.95 7.74 3.55
CA ASN A 238 -11.68 8.83 4.19
C ASN A 238 -11.51 10.19 3.45
N PRO A 239 -12.43 11.16 3.63
CA PRO A 239 -12.20 12.54 3.20
C PRO A 239 -10.98 13.15 3.92
N TYR A 240 -10.01 13.65 3.17
CA TYR A 240 -8.77 14.24 3.71
C TYR A 240 -8.77 15.78 3.59
N PRO A 241 -9.07 16.55 4.65
CA PRO A 241 -9.01 18.01 4.57
C PRO A 241 -7.57 18.49 4.38
N TRP A 242 -7.35 19.27 3.32
CA TRP A 242 -6.08 19.90 2.99
C TRP A 242 -6.30 21.40 2.71
N LYS A 243 -5.65 22.26 3.49
CA LYS A 243 -5.77 23.74 3.40
C LYS A 243 -7.24 24.23 3.36
N GLY A 244 -8.09 23.63 4.19
CA GLY A 244 -9.51 23.97 4.32
C GLY A 244 -10.42 23.39 3.22
N GLN A 245 -9.92 22.49 2.37
CA GLN A 245 -10.68 21.86 1.29
C GLN A 245 -10.45 20.35 1.29
N ALA A 246 -11.45 19.54 0.92
CA ALA A 246 -11.26 18.12 0.69
C ALA A 246 -11.07 17.86 -0.81
N PRO A 247 -9.96 17.23 -1.23
CA PRO A 247 -9.81 16.76 -2.60
C PRO A 247 -10.78 15.60 -2.88
N GLU A 248 -11.22 15.47 -4.12
CA GLU A 248 -12.18 14.44 -4.55
C GLU A 248 -11.51 13.08 -4.80
N ILE A 249 -10.83 12.57 -3.76
CA ILE A 249 -10.06 11.31 -3.80
C ILE A 249 -10.63 10.23 -2.87
N ASN A 250 -11.43 10.58 -1.87
CA ASN A 250 -11.90 9.64 -0.86
C ASN A 250 -12.78 8.54 -1.47
N LEU A 251 -12.66 7.32 -0.94
CA LEU A 251 -13.47 6.18 -1.38
C LEU A 251 -14.87 6.22 -0.78
N VAL A 252 -14.99 6.65 0.48
CA VAL A 252 -16.25 6.83 1.18
C VAL A 252 -16.30 8.21 1.84
N ASP A 253 -17.50 8.70 2.14
CA ASP A 253 -17.67 9.86 3.02
C ASP A 253 -17.61 9.46 4.51
N ASN A 254 -17.86 10.43 5.40
CA ASN A 254 -17.82 10.19 6.85
C ASN A 254 -18.92 9.25 7.36
N ASP A 255 -19.99 9.07 6.58
CA ASP A 255 -21.12 8.18 6.86
C ASP A 255 -20.97 6.82 6.17
N LEU A 256 -19.79 6.54 5.59
CA LEU A 256 -19.45 5.35 4.82
C LEU A 256 -20.21 5.22 3.48
N ALA A 257 -20.84 6.29 3.01
CA ALA A 257 -21.46 6.27 1.68
C ALA A 257 -20.36 6.30 0.60
N PRO A 258 -20.40 5.39 -0.39
CA PRO A 258 -19.33 5.30 -1.38
C PRO A 258 -19.37 6.47 -2.37
N THR A 259 -18.20 7.04 -2.65
CA THR A 259 -18.01 7.98 -3.75
C THR A 259 -17.94 7.23 -5.08
N LEU A 260 -17.82 7.97 -6.19
CA LEU A 260 -17.55 7.32 -7.48
C LEU A 260 -16.21 6.58 -7.48
N VAL A 261 -15.18 7.14 -6.85
CA VAL A 261 -13.85 6.50 -6.74
C VAL A 261 -13.98 5.21 -5.94
N GLY A 262 -14.69 5.23 -4.80
CA GLY A 262 -14.98 4.03 -4.00
C GLY A 262 -15.63 2.92 -4.80
N ARG A 263 -16.73 3.22 -5.50
CA ARG A 263 -17.42 2.23 -6.35
C ARG A 263 -16.51 1.63 -7.42
N VAL A 264 -15.68 2.45 -8.06
CA VAL A 264 -14.75 1.97 -9.09
C VAL A 264 -13.61 1.16 -8.49
N TYR A 265 -13.09 1.55 -7.33
CA TYR A 265 -12.05 0.83 -6.61
C TYR A 265 -12.52 -0.58 -6.23
N GLU A 266 -13.68 -0.68 -5.55
CA GLU A 266 -14.29 -1.96 -5.16
C GLU A 266 -14.59 -2.86 -6.37
N ARG A 267 -15.23 -2.31 -7.40
CA ARG A 267 -15.53 -3.06 -8.63
C ARG A 267 -14.25 -3.56 -9.31
N THR A 268 -13.21 -2.73 -9.39
CA THR A 268 -11.94 -3.10 -10.00
C THR A 268 -11.27 -4.23 -9.22
N MET A 269 -11.23 -4.16 -7.88
CA MET A 269 -10.74 -5.26 -7.03
C MET A 269 -11.51 -6.56 -7.27
N ALA A 270 -12.84 -6.49 -7.37
CA ALA A 270 -13.67 -7.65 -7.65
C ALA A 270 -13.32 -8.31 -9.00
N THR A 271 -12.89 -7.55 -10.01
CA THR A 271 -12.43 -8.14 -11.29
C THR A 271 -11.13 -8.95 -11.16
N PHE A 272 -10.28 -8.65 -10.18
CA PHE A 272 -9.04 -9.40 -9.94
C PHE A 272 -9.30 -10.66 -9.11
N ALA A 273 -10.21 -10.57 -8.14
CA ALA A 273 -10.71 -11.74 -7.41
C ALA A 273 -11.51 -12.69 -8.33
N GLY A 274 -12.08 -12.18 -9.42
CA GLY A 274 -12.94 -12.87 -10.38
C GLY A 274 -12.26 -13.57 -11.57
N VAL A 275 -10.92 -13.68 -11.64
CA VAL A 275 -10.23 -14.55 -12.63
C VAL A 275 -10.40 -16.05 -12.30
N THR A 276 -11.45 -16.41 -11.57
CA THR A 276 -11.87 -17.78 -11.31
C THR A 276 -13.34 -18.00 -11.68
N ILE A 277 -13.86 -17.39 -12.74
CA ILE A 277 -15.12 -17.84 -13.37
C ILE A 277 -15.05 -17.63 -14.90
N ALA A 278 -14.35 -18.51 -15.61
CA ALA A 278 -14.58 -18.78 -17.04
C ALA A 278 -13.81 -20.04 -17.50
N SER A 279 -14.39 -21.22 -17.27
CA SER A 279 -14.49 -22.31 -18.27
C SER A 279 -15.26 -23.48 -17.64
N ALA A 280 -16.57 -23.43 -17.76
CA ALA A 280 -17.43 -24.59 -17.69
C ALA A 280 -18.66 -24.32 -18.57
N GLU A 281 -18.40 -24.28 -19.88
CA GLU A 281 -19.31 -24.77 -20.91
C GLU A 281 -18.49 -25.63 -21.88
#